data_AF-A0A2V9B8E8-F1
#
_entry.id   AF-A0A2V9B8E8-F1
#
_cell.length_a   1.000
_cell.length_b   1.000
_cell.length_c   1.000
_cell.angle_alpha   90.00
_cell.angle_beta   90.00
_cell.angle_gamma   90.00
#
_symmetry.space_group_name_H-M   'P 1'
#
loop_
_entity.id
_entity.type
_entity.pdbx_description
1 polymer ?
#
loop_
_entity_poly.entity_id
_entity_poly.type
_entity_poly.pdbx_seq_one_letter_code
_entity_poly.pdbx_strand_id
1 'polypeptide(L)' 'MKRFAGIRFGLIGVVMGIALCAQTVVAQEWSQPWARERIAKSPRHSEWVTVKHDGRNVETLVVYPESKEKRPVVLVI' A
#
# COMPACT_ATOMS: atom_id res chain seq x y z
N MET A 1 -39.89 -23.78 24.60
CA MET A 1 -38.41 -23.64 24.71
C MET A 1 -37.65 -23.69 23.36
N LYS A 2 -38.15 -24.37 22.30
CA LYS A 2 -37.43 -24.51 21.02
C LYS A 2 -37.30 -23.23 20.17
N ARG A 3 -38.25 -22.29 20.28
CA ARG A 3 -38.28 -21.02 19.49
C ARG A 3 -37.19 -20.02 19.89
N PHE A 4 -36.74 -20.06 21.15
CA PHE A 4 -35.66 -19.20 21.64
C PHE A 4 -34.26 -19.70 21.28
N ALA A 5 -34.11 -21.00 21.03
CA ALA A 5 -32.85 -21.57 20.57
C ALA A 5 -32.54 -21.14 19.14
N GLY A 6 -33.52 -21.20 18.22
CA GLY A 6 -33.33 -20.79 16.81
C GLY A 6 -32.93 -19.31 16.64
N ILE A 7 -33.49 -18.42 17.46
CA ILE A 7 -33.13 -16.99 17.46
C ILE A 7 -31.70 -16.79 17.98
N ARG A 8 -31.29 -17.53 19.01
CA ARG A 8 -29.92 -17.48 19.56
C ARG A 8 -28.89 -18.07 18.60
N PHE A 9 -29.21 -19.17 17.92
CA PHE A 9 -28.34 -19.75 16.88
C PHE A 9 -28.23 -18.85 15.65
N GLY A 10 -29.32 -18.20 15.23
CA GLY A 10 -29.30 -17.20 14.15
C GLY A 10 -28.47 -15.96 14.51
N LEU A 11 -28.61 -15.46 15.74
CA LEU A 11 -27.83 -14.32 16.22
C LEU A 11 -26.33 -14.65 16.33
N ILE A 12 -25.97 -15.83 16.82
CA ILE A 12 -24.58 -16.30 16.87
C ILE A 12 -24.01 -16.45 15.45
N GLY A 13 -24.79 -16.99 14.50
CA GLY A 13 -24.39 -17.10 13.10
C GLY A 13 -24.15 -15.75 12.43
N VAL A 14 -25.00 -14.76 12.70
CA VAL A 14 -24.84 -13.38 12.20
C VAL A 14 -23.60 -12.71 12.81
N VAL A 15 -23.40 -12.84 14.12
CA VAL A 15 -22.22 -12.29 14.81
C VAL A 15 -20.93 -12.95 14.30
N MET A 16 -20.94 -14.27 14.08
CA MET A 16 -19.79 -14.99 13.53
C MET A 16 -19.52 -14.60 12.07
N GLY A 17 -20.55 -14.41 11.26
CA GLY A 17 -20.43 -13.91 9.89
C GLY A 17 -19.83 -12.50 9.83
N ILE A 18 -20.27 -11.59 10.70
CA ILE A 18 -19.70 -10.25 10.81
C ILE A 18 -18.23 -10.31 11.27
N ALA A 19 -17.89 -11.19 12.23
CA ALA A 19 -16.53 -11.36 12.70
C ALA A 19 -15.58 -11.88 11.60
N LEU A 20 -16.03 -12.82 10.75
CA LEU A 20 -15.27 -13.30 9.60
C LEU A 20 -15.08 -12.21 8.52
N CYS A 21 -16.11 -11.41 8.23
CA CYS A 21 -15.99 -10.29 7.28
C CYS A 21 -15.08 -9.17 7.81
N ALA A 22 -15.01 -8.95 9.13
CA ALA A 22 -14.10 -7.96 9.71
C ALA A 22 -12.61 -8.31 9.50
N GLN A 23 -12.27 -9.60 9.45
CA GLN A 23 -10.90 -10.07 9.20
C GLN A 23 -10.42 -9.78 7.78
N THR A 24 -11.32 -9.70 6.79
CA THR A 24 -10.92 -9.33 5.41
C THR A 24 -10.71 -7.83 5.24
N VAL A 25 -11.32 -6.98 6.07
CA VAL A 25 -11.16 -5.51 6.00
C VAL A 25 -9.79 -5.07 6.55
N VAL A 26 -9.28 -5.71 7.61
CA VAL A 26 -7.94 -5.40 8.17
C VAL A 26 -6.79 -5.87 7.27
N ALA A 27 -7.05 -6.82 6.36
CA ALA A 27 -6.05 -7.32 5.42
C ALA A 27 -5.85 -6.41 4.18
N GLN A 28 -6.63 -5.32 4.05
CA GLN A 28 -6.58 -4.43 2.88
C GLN A 28 -5.53 -3.31 2.95
N GLU A 29 -4.72 -3.23 4.01
CA GLU A 29 -3.71 -2.18 4.09
C GLU A 29 -2.44 -2.60 3.33
N TRP A 30 -2.52 -2.57 1.99
CA TRP A 30 -1.37 -2.57 1.06
C TRP A 30 -0.41 -1.40 1.27
N SER A 31 -0.70 -0.53 2.22
CA SER A 31 0.24 0.46 2.66
C SER A 31 1.42 -0.26 3.31
N GLN A 32 2.61 -0.13 2.74
CA GLN A 32 3.85 -0.53 3.41
C GLN A 32 4.32 0.65 4.27
N PRO A 33 3.87 0.81 5.54
CA PRO A 33 4.19 1.99 6.35
C PRO A 33 5.70 2.13 6.56
N TRP A 34 6.39 1.00 6.78
CA TRP A 34 7.84 0.93 6.90
C TRP A 34 8.55 1.45 5.64
N ALA A 35 7.98 1.22 4.44
CA ALA A 35 8.58 1.64 3.18
C ALA A 35 8.43 3.15 3.01
N ARG A 36 7.24 3.69 3.31
CA ARG A 36 6.97 5.14 3.29
C ARG A 36 7.89 5.88 4.26
N GLU A 37 8.02 5.37 5.49
CA GLU A 37 8.91 5.97 6.49
C GLU A 37 10.37 5.95 6.05
N ARG A 38 10.84 4.85 5.47
CA ARG A 38 12.22 4.74 4.95
C ARG A 38 12.48 5.70 3.79
N ILE A 39 11.50 5.89 2.89
CA ILE A 39 11.61 6.86 1.79
C ILE A 39 11.66 8.28 2.35
N ALA A 40 10.79 8.62 3.29
CA ALA A 40 10.75 9.95 3.92
C ALA A 40 12.02 10.29 4.69
N LYS A 41 12.68 9.29 5.30
CA LYS A 41 13.96 9.44 6.01
C LYS A 41 15.19 9.31 5.11
N SER A 42 15.02 9.03 3.81
CA SER A 42 16.13 8.87 2.88
C SER A 42 16.89 10.19 2.74
N PRO A 43 18.24 10.20 2.86
CA PRO A 43 19.04 11.40 2.65
C PRO A 43 19.18 11.77 1.16
N ARG A 44 18.70 10.91 0.24
CA ARG A 44 18.80 11.13 -1.19
C ARG A 44 17.86 12.23 -1.65
N HIS A 45 18.39 13.13 -2.47
CA HIS A 45 17.57 14.07 -3.20
C HIS A 45 16.65 13.30 -4.16
N SER A 46 15.35 13.57 -4.04
CA SER A 46 14.32 13.00 -4.89
C SER A 46 13.52 14.15 -5.51
N GLU A 47 13.26 14.07 -6.81
CA GLU A 47 12.48 15.07 -7.53
C GLU A 47 11.53 14.42 -8.54
N TRP A 48 10.36 15.04 -8.71
CA TRP A 48 9.44 14.68 -9.77
C TRP A 48 9.75 15.53 -11.00
N VAL A 49 9.97 14.85 -12.13
CA VAL A 49 10.26 15.50 -13.41
C VAL A 49 9.37 14.91 -14.50
N THR A 50 8.91 15.75 -15.41
CA THR A 50 8.20 15.32 -16.61
C THR A 50 9.21 15.01 -17.72
N VAL A 51 9.37 13.74 -18.06
CA VAL A 51 10.19 13.31 -19.20
C VAL A 51 9.35 13.34 -20.48
N LYS A 52 9.81 14.10 -21.47
CA LYS A 52 9.12 14.20 -22.78
C LYS A 52 9.80 13.34 -23.81
N HIS A 53 9.07 12.40 -24.41
CA HIS A 53 9.58 11.56 -25.48
C HIS A 53 8.46 11.12 -26.43
N ASP A 54 8.67 11.22 -27.74
CA ASP A 54 7.72 10.77 -28.77
C ASP A 54 6.28 11.34 -28.59
N GLY A 55 6.19 12.63 -28.28
CA GLY A 55 4.91 13.31 -28.02
C GLY A 55 4.23 12.92 -26.70
N ARG A 56 4.85 12.07 -25.88
CA ARG A 56 4.35 11.65 -24.56
C ARG A 56 5.07 12.40 -23.44
N ASN A 57 4.32 12.67 -22.37
CA ASN A 57 4.83 13.19 -21.11
C ASN A 57 4.77 12.06 -20.08
N VAL A 58 5.91 11.74 -19.45
CA VAL A 58 6.03 10.68 -18.43
C VAL A 58 6.49 11.30 -17.13
N GLU A 59 5.62 11.33 -16.13
CA GLU A 59 5.98 11.75 -14.77
C GLU A 59 6.92 10.71 -14.15
N THR A 60 8.12 11.14 -13.81
CA THR A 60 9.20 10.26 -13.36
C THR A 60 9.76 10.78 -12.04
N LEU A 61 9.85 9.91 -11.03
CA LEU A 61 10.58 10.20 -9.81
C LEU A 61 12.05 9.87 -10.01
N VAL A 62 12.92 10.87 -9.94
CA VAL A 62 14.36 10.70 -10.00
C VAL A 62 14.92 10.76 -8.59
N VAL A 63 15.70 9.74 -8.19
CA VAL A 63 16.38 9.68 -6.90
C VAL A 63 17.88 9.64 -7.13
N TYR A 64 18.59 10.68 -6.68
CA TYR A 64 20.02 10.83 -6.91
C TYR A 64 20.87 9.94 -6.00
N PRO A 65 22.05 9.47 -6.46
CA PRO A 65 22.95 8.68 -5.63
C PRO A 65 23.60 9.53 -4.53
N GLU A 66 23.96 8.90 -3.43
CA GLU A 66 24.74 9.52 -2.33
C GLU A 66 26.25 9.53 -2.66
N SER A 67 26.60 9.92 -3.88
CA SER A 67 27.98 9.93 -4.38
C SER A 67 28.19 11.05 -5.37
N LYS A 68 29.39 11.64 -5.36
CA LYS A 68 29.80 12.67 -6.31
C LYS A 68 30.24 12.09 -7.66
N GLU A 69 30.57 10.80 -7.69
CA GLU A 69 31.00 10.09 -8.88
C GLU A 69 29.82 9.47 -9.61
N LYS A 70 30.01 9.16 -10.90
CA LYS A 70 29.00 8.49 -11.71
C LYS A 70 28.69 7.10 -11.13
N ARG A 71 27.41 6.76 -11.03
CA ARG A 71 26.93 5.45 -10.55
C ARG A 71 25.97 4.82 -11.56
N PRO A 72 25.88 3.48 -11.61
CA PRO A 72 24.86 2.80 -12.41
C PRO A 72 23.46 3.27 -12.03
N VAL A 73 22.61 3.41 -13.05
CA VAL A 73 21.21 3.80 -12.88
C VAL A 73 20.33 2.55 -12.97
N VAL A 74 19.36 2.46 -12.07
CA VAL A 74 18.29 1.46 -12.14
C VAL A 74 17.01 2.16 -12.58
N LEU A 75 16.40 1.67 -13.66
CA LEU A 75 15.11 2.14 -14.15
C LEU A 75 14.03 1.14 -13.72
N VAL A 76 12.97 1.64 -13.09
CA VAL A 76 11.80 0.86 -12.68
C VAL A 76 10.59 1.40 -13.46
N ILE A 77 9.85 0.51 -14.11
CA ILE A 77 8.68 0.81 -14.97
C ILE A 77 7.50 0.00 -14.47
#